data_AF-A0A348PTI2-F1
#
_entry.id   AF-A0A348PTI2-F1
#
_cell.length_a   1.000
_cell.length_b   1.000
_cell.length_c   1.000
_cell.angle_alpha   90.00
_cell.angle_beta   90.00
_cell.angle_gamma   90.00
#
_symmetry.space_group_name_H-M   'P 1'
#
loop_
_entity.id
_entity.type
_entity.pdbx_description
1 polymer ?
#
loop_
_entity_poly.entity_id
_entity_poly.type
_entity_poly.pdbx_seq_one_letter_code
_entity_poly.pdbx_strand_id
1 'polypeptide(L)'
;MKKSLLLMALSIAIGLHSKAENVLTGRAAYEVVKGAEKVRIKDFSRVPAHIKFYESERIAFSNWQEWMKNSFFKEKSSIGFQLIGEESDKLGMTHYRFQQTSENYPVSFGIWIVHVLNGEVVSMNGNVFDDVPNFSPSLSEEQAL
;
A
#
# COMPACT_ATOMS: atom_id res chain seq x y z
N MET A 1 45.85 19.51 44.59
CA MET A 1 46.21 19.35 43.16
C MET A 1 45.76 17.97 42.69
N LYS A 2 44.91 17.94 41.66
CA LYS A 2 44.78 16.90 40.61
C LYS A 2 44.39 15.47 41.06
N LYS A 3 43.51 14.71 40.41
CA LYS A 3 42.50 14.86 39.35
C LYS A 3 42.00 13.41 39.15
N SER A 4 40.68 13.17 39.12
CA SER A 4 40.01 12.01 38.49
C SER A 4 40.34 10.60 39.05
N LEU A 5 39.51 9.57 38.95
CA LEU A 5 38.48 9.26 37.96
C LEU A 5 37.18 8.82 38.65
N LEU A 6 36.12 9.59 38.44
CA LEU A 6 34.76 9.11 38.51
C LEU A 6 34.56 8.19 37.28
N LEU A 7 34.29 6.90 37.49
CA LEU A 7 33.81 6.02 36.41
C LEU A 7 32.43 6.54 35.99
N MET A 8 32.42 7.41 34.99
CA MET A 8 31.21 7.87 34.34
C MET A 8 30.71 6.72 33.47
N ALA A 9 29.69 6.01 33.96
CA ALA A 9 28.89 5.11 33.15
C ALA A 9 28.15 5.94 32.10
N LEU A 10 28.82 6.19 30.98
CA LEU A 10 28.20 6.75 29.79
C LEU A 10 27.59 5.58 29.02
N SER A 11 26.46 5.07 29.52
CA SER A 11 25.59 4.20 28.74
C SER A 11 25.07 5.03 27.57
N ILE A 12 25.70 4.81 26.41
CA ILE A 12 25.33 5.39 25.13
C ILE A 12 23.91 4.92 24.83
N ALA A 13 22.93 5.78 25.08
CA ALA A 13 21.58 5.62 24.56
C ALA A 13 21.65 5.89 23.05
N ILE A 14 22.11 4.89 22.28
CA ILE A 14 21.88 4.86 20.83
C ILE A 14 20.38 4.61 20.68
N GLY A 15 19.60 5.70 20.68
CA GLY A 15 18.20 5.64 20.31
C GLY A 15 18.13 5.11 18.89
N LEU A 16 17.72 3.85 18.73
CA LEU A 16 17.25 3.29 17.48
C LEU A 16 16.04 4.13 17.06
N HIS A 17 16.28 5.19 16.29
CA HIS A 17 15.21 5.96 15.67
C HIS A 17 14.69 5.11 14.50
N SER A 18 13.78 4.18 14.80
CA SER A 18 12.92 3.64 13.75
C SER A 18 12.12 4.83 13.20
N LYS A 19 12.16 5.03 11.88
CA LYS A 19 11.18 5.90 11.25
C LYS A 19 9.82 5.24 11.46
N ALA A 20 9.05 5.76 12.42
CA ALA A 20 7.67 5.32 12.60
C ALA A 20 6.94 5.54 11.27
N GLU A 21 6.19 4.53 10.82
CA GLU A 21 5.39 4.68 9.61
C GLU A 21 4.39 5.82 9.79
N ASN A 22 4.20 6.62 8.73
CA ASN A 22 3.27 7.73 8.74
C ASN A 22 1.83 7.21 8.70
N VAL A 23 1.23 7.03 9.88
CA VAL A 23 -0.15 6.57 10.05
C VAL A 23 -1.06 7.74 10.42
N LEU A 24 -2.06 7.97 9.57
CA LEU A 24 -3.14 8.92 9.82
C LEU A 24 -4.39 8.16 10.30
N THR A 25 -5.15 8.78 11.19
CA THR A 25 -6.41 8.24 11.71
C THR A 25 -7.50 9.29 11.77
N GLY A 26 -8.76 8.86 11.79
CA GLY A 26 -9.91 9.73 11.97
C GLY A 26 -10.02 10.80 10.88
N ARG A 27 -10.28 12.04 11.26
CA ARG A 27 -10.42 13.17 10.32
C ARG A 27 -9.20 13.35 9.41
N ALA A 28 -7.98 13.18 9.92
CA ALA A 28 -6.77 13.33 9.12
C ALA A 28 -6.68 12.25 8.02
N ALA A 29 -7.09 11.01 8.33
CA ALA A 29 -7.20 9.95 7.33
C ALA A 29 -8.27 10.28 6.28
N TYR A 30 -9.45 10.74 6.72
CA TYR A 30 -10.58 11.11 5.86
C TYR A 30 -10.26 12.29 4.91
N GLU A 31 -9.38 13.20 5.32
CA GLU A 31 -8.92 14.31 4.48
C GLU A 31 -8.02 13.82 3.34
N VAL A 32 -7.18 12.82 3.58
CA VAL A 32 -6.26 12.25 2.57
C VAL A 32 -6.95 11.24 1.67
N VAL A 33 -7.76 10.34 2.25
CA VAL A 33 -8.57 9.37 1.51
C VAL A 33 -9.99 9.47 2.04
N LYS A 34 -10.92 9.97 1.21
CA LYS A 34 -12.34 10.09 1.59
C LYS A 34 -12.90 8.73 1.99
N GLY A 35 -13.61 8.69 3.11
CA GLY A 35 -14.16 7.47 3.69
C GLY A 35 -13.19 6.68 4.58
N ALA A 36 -11.90 7.04 4.63
CA ALA A 36 -10.92 6.28 5.41
C ALA A 36 -10.94 6.64 6.91
N GLU A 37 -10.99 5.61 7.75
CA GLU A 37 -10.76 5.66 9.20
C GLU A 37 -9.26 5.68 9.52
N LYS A 38 -8.45 4.97 8.71
CA LYS A 38 -7.01 4.85 8.88
C LYS A 38 -6.30 4.76 7.52
N VAL A 39 -5.23 5.52 7.37
CA VAL A 39 -4.37 5.52 6.18
C VAL A 39 -2.92 5.39 6.62
N ARG A 40 -2.18 4.48 6.01
CA ARG A 40 -0.72 4.39 6.19
C ARG A 40 -0.03 4.83 4.91
N ILE A 41 0.81 5.86 5.01
CA ILE A 41 1.52 6.46 3.88
C ILE A 41 2.89 5.80 3.71
N LYS A 42 3.41 5.86 2.48
CA LYS A 42 4.76 5.43 2.09
C LYS A 42 5.37 6.49 1.18
N ASP A 43 6.70 6.55 1.17
CA ASP A 43 7.42 7.66 0.53
C ASP A 43 7.54 7.53 -0.99
N PHE A 44 7.41 6.30 -1.53
CA PHE A 44 7.66 6.01 -2.94
C PHE A 44 6.40 5.99 -3.83
N SER A 45 5.21 6.17 -3.24
CA SER A 45 3.96 6.16 -4.01
C SER A 45 2.88 7.04 -3.40
N ARG A 46 2.07 7.66 -4.26
CA ARG A 46 0.84 8.35 -3.85
C ARG A 46 -0.25 7.40 -3.37
N VAL A 47 -0.20 6.12 -3.75
CA VAL A 47 -1.12 5.10 -3.23
C VAL A 47 -0.67 4.75 -1.81
N PRO A 48 -1.53 4.85 -0.78
CA PRO A 48 -1.17 4.46 0.57
C PRO A 48 -0.77 2.98 0.68
N ALA A 49 0.08 2.65 1.64
CA ALA A 49 0.43 1.27 1.97
C ALA A 49 -0.73 0.50 2.61
N HIS A 50 -1.68 1.21 3.24
CA HIS A 50 -2.90 0.64 3.79
C HIS A 50 -4.00 1.70 3.87
N ILE A 51 -5.23 1.29 3.55
CA ILE A 51 -6.46 2.09 3.62
C ILE A 51 -7.49 1.24 4.35
N LYS A 52 -8.05 1.74 5.45
CA LYS A 52 -9.20 1.12 6.14
C LYS A 52 -10.34 2.12 6.15
N PHE A 53 -11.52 1.68 5.73
CA PHE A 53 -12.72 2.52 5.65
C PHE A 53 -13.50 2.52 6.95
N TYR A 54 -14.21 3.63 7.21
CA TYR A 54 -15.35 3.59 8.10
C TYR A 54 -16.39 2.62 7.56
N GLU A 55 -17.13 1.95 8.45
CA GLU A 55 -18.16 1.00 8.05
C GLU A 55 -19.23 1.63 7.15
N SER A 56 -19.67 2.85 7.45
CA SER A 56 -20.65 3.61 6.65
C SER A 56 -20.11 4.14 5.32
N GLU A 57 -18.81 4.01 5.06
CA GLU A 57 -18.11 4.57 3.89
C GLU A 57 -17.43 3.47 3.05
N ARG A 58 -17.68 2.19 3.38
CA ARG A 58 -17.14 1.08 2.59
C ARG A 58 -17.70 1.13 1.18
N ILE A 59 -16.88 0.68 0.25
CA ILE A 59 -17.24 0.59 -1.17
C ILE A 59 -17.58 -0.86 -1.52
N ALA A 60 -18.50 -1.04 -2.46
CA ALA A 60 -18.78 -2.35 -3.02
C ALA A 60 -17.50 -2.94 -3.64
N PHE A 61 -17.25 -4.23 -3.41
CA PHE A 61 -16.11 -4.93 -4.01
C PHE A 61 -16.15 -4.83 -5.54
N SER A 62 -17.31 -4.90 -6.19
CA SER A 62 -17.42 -4.74 -7.65
C SER A 62 -16.81 -3.42 -8.18
N ASN A 63 -16.72 -2.38 -7.35
CA ASN A 63 -16.32 -1.04 -7.75
C ASN A 63 -14.89 -0.68 -7.30
N TRP A 64 -14.19 -1.57 -6.59
CA TRP A 64 -12.91 -1.22 -5.95
C TRP A 64 -11.83 -0.81 -6.97
N GLN A 65 -11.79 -1.46 -8.14
CA GLN A 65 -10.79 -1.16 -9.18
C GLN A 65 -11.01 0.22 -9.78
N GLU A 66 -12.26 0.56 -10.11
CA GLU A 66 -12.63 1.88 -10.61
C GLU A 66 -12.36 2.95 -9.56
N TRP A 67 -12.70 2.69 -8.30
CA TRP A 67 -12.40 3.57 -7.18
C TRP A 67 -10.89 3.82 -7.05
N MET A 68 -10.05 2.78 -7.13
CA MET A 68 -8.59 2.91 -7.09
C MET A 68 -8.07 3.77 -8.23
N LYS A 69 -8.55 3.53 -9.46
CA LYS A 69 -8.18 4.30 -10.66
C LYS A 69 -8.50 5.78 -10.49
N ASN A 70 -9.74 6.09 -10.09
CA ASN A 70 -10.22 7.46 -9.90
C ASN A 70 -9.52 8.17 -8.73
N SER A 71 -9.12 7.43 -7.70
CA SER A 71 -8.47 7.99 -6.51
C SER A 71 -7.00 8.33 -6.77
N PHE A 72 -6.25 7.46 -7.46
CA PHE A 72 -4.78 7.55 -7.47
C PHE A 72 -4.13 7.62 -8.86
N PHE A 73 -4.84 7.21 -9.91
CA PHE A 73 -4.24 7.03 -11.24
C PHE A 73 -4.78 7.98 -12.31
N LYS A 74 -5.64 8.94 -11.95
CA LYS A 74 -6.20 10.01 -12.81
C LYS A 74 -5.27 10.31 -14.00
N GLU A 75 -5.65 9.87 -15.22
CA GLU A 75 -4.93 9.96 -16.52
C GLU A 75 -4.06 8.76 -16.98
N LYS A 76 -3.74 7.75 -16.16
CA LYS A 76 -2.99 6.54 -16.57
C LYS A 76 -3.92 5.38 -16.92
N SER A 77 -4.49 5.40 -18.12
CA SER A 77 -5.45 4.38 -18.61
C SER A 77 -4.89 2.95 -18.66
N SER A 78 -3.56 2.81 -18.70
CA SER A 78 -2.88 1.52 -18.83
C SER A 78 -2.75 0.72 -17.53
N ILE A 79 -3.05 1.31 -16.35
CA ILE A 79 -2.92 0.61 -15.07
C ILE A 79 -4.08 -0.37 -14.84
N GLY A 80 -3.74 -1.59 -14.46
CA GLY A 80 -4.67 -2.66 -14.15
C GLY A 80 -4.30 -3.44 -12.90
N PHE A 81 -5.18 -4.36 -12.54
CA PHE A 81 -5.01 -5.28 -11.41
C PHE A 81 -5.54 -6.65 -11.80
N GLN A 82 -4.65 -7.64 -11.86
CA GLN A 82 -4.98 -9.02 -12.20
C GLN A 82 -5.08 -9.86 -10.92
N LEU A 83 -6.18 -10.59 -10.73
CA LEU A 83 -6.33 -11.47 -9.58
C LEU A 83 -5.31 -12.62 -9.66
N ILE A 84 -4.56 -12.84 -8.59
CA ILE A 84 -3.57 -13.92 -8.49
C ILE A 84 -3.76 -14.81 -7.25
N GLY A 85 -4.73 -14.50 -6.40
CA GLY A 85 -5.05 -15.35 -5.25
C GLY A 85 -6.28 -14.85 -4.49
N GLU A 86 -6.94 -15.79 -3.83
CA GLU A 86 -8.12 -15.57 -3.01
C GLU A 86 -8.04 -16.48 -1.79
N GLU A 87 -8.30 -15.94 -0.60
CA GLU A 87 -8.32 -16.68 0.65
C GLU A 87 -9.46 -16.18 1.54
N SER A 88 -10.26 -17.09 2.07
CA SER A 88 -11.32 -16.76 3.05
C SER A 88 -10.91 -17.21 4.44
N ASP A 89 -11.14 -16.36 5.44
CA ASP A 89 -10.83 -16.66 6.83
C ASP A 89 -12.06 -17.13 7.63
N LYS A 90 -11.84 -17.53 8.89
CA LYS A 90 -12.90 -18.00 9.80
C LYS A 90 -13.82 -16.88 10.32
N LEU A 91 -13.48 -15.62 10.08
CA LEU A 91 -14.25 -14.45 10.47
C LEU A 91 -15.21 -13.99 9.37
N GLY A 92 -15.21 -14.68 8.22
CA GLY A 92 -16.03 -14.36 7.06
C GLY A 92 -15.42 -13.32 6.13
N MET A 93 -14.15 -12.97 6.32
CA MET A 93 -13.42 -12.10 5.41
C MET A 93 -12.96 -12.90 4.19
N THR A 94 -12.97 -12.26 3.02
CA THR A 94 -12.27 -12.75 1.83
C THR A 94 -11.16 -11.78 1.44
N HIS A 95 -9.97 -12.32 1.20
CA HIS A 95 -8.75 -11.59 0.86
C HIS A 95 -8.41 -11.85 -0.61
N TYR A 96 -8.59 -10.84 -1.45
CA TYR A 96 -8.26 -10.92 -2.87
C TYR A 96 -6.90 -10.29 -3.11
N ARG A 97 -5.95 -11.08 -3.61
CA ARG A 97 -4.60 -10.64 -3.96
C ARG A 97 -4.50 -10.36 -5.45
N PHE A 98 -4.07 -9.16 -5.79
CA PHE A 98 -3.92 -8.68 -7.16
C PHE A 98 -2.47 -8.32 -7.48
N GLN A 99 -2.03 -8.70 -8.68
CA GLN A 99 -0.83 -8.21 -9.34
C GLN A 99 -1.18 -6.91 -10.06
N GLN A 100 -0.47 -5.83 -9.76
CA GLN A 100 -0.56 -4.59 -10.53
C GLN A 100 -0.01 -4.83 -11.94
N THR A 101 -0.70 -4.30 -12.95
CA THR A 101 -0.26 -4.35 -14.35
C THR A 101 -0.19 -2.95 -14.97
N SER A 102 0.64 -2.81 -16.00
CA SER A 102 0.64 -1.66 -16.92
C SER A 102 0.71 -2.18 -18.35
N GLU A 103 -0.27 -1.83 -19.19
CA GLU A 103 -0.38 -2.34 -20.58
C GLU A 103 -0.33 -3.88 -20.67
N ASN A 104 -0.86 -4.56 -19.64
CA ASN A 104 -0.86 -6.02 -19.42
C ASN A 104 0.46 -6.63 -18.93
N TYR A 105 1.53 -5.85 -18.78
CA TYR A 105 2.75 -6.34 -18.16
C TYR A 105 2.68 -6.25 -16.63
N PRO A 106 3.13 -7.28 -15.89
CA PRO A 106 3.15 -7.24 -14.43
C PRO A 106 4.17 -6.21 -13.95
N VAL A 107 3.74 -5.30 -13.09
CA VAL A 107 4.63 -4.38 -12.38
C VAL A 107 5.32 -5.15 -11.26
N SER A 108 6.63 -5.31 -11.35
CA SER A 108 7.41 -6.01 -10.34
C SER A 108 7.17 -5.46 -8.93
N PHE A 109 6.97 -6.35 -7.95
CA PHE A 109 6.61 -6.03 -6.56
C PHE A 109 5.26 -5.31 -6.35
N GLY A 110 4.51 -5.06 -7.43
CA GLY A 110 3.19 -4.45 -7.40
C GLY A 110 2.11 -5.43 -6.95
N ILE A 111 1.89 -5.56 -5.65
CA ILE A 111 0.87 -6.42 -5.05
C ILE A 111 -0.13 -5.59 -4.25
N TRP A 112 -1.41 -5.79 -4.54
CA TRP A 112 -2.51 -5.16 -3.81
C TRP A 112 -3.44 -6.21 -3.23
N ILE A 113 -3.82 -6.07 -1.96
CA ILE A 113 -4.73 -7.00 -1.28
C ILE A 113 -5.99 -6.22 -0.91
N VAL A 114 -7.16 -6.76 -1.29
CA VAL A 114 -8.47 -6.19 -0.99
C VAL A 114 -9.18 -7.11 0.00
N HIS A 115 -9.47 -6.58 1.19
CA HIS A 115 -10.10 -7.30 2.29
C HIS A 115 -11.60 -7.00 2.28
N VAL A 116 -12.41 -8.03 2.05
CA VAL A 116 -13.84 -7.92 1.78
C VAL A 116 -14.64 -8.61 2.88
N LEU A 117 -15.72 -7.97 3.32
CA LEU A 117 -16.72 -8.54 4.22
C LEU A 117 -18.11 -8.22 3.67
N ASN A 118 -18.97 -9.22 3.53
CA ASN A 118 -20.34 -9.04 3.02
C ASN A 118 -20.43 -8.29 1.67
N GLY A 119 -19.45 -8.52 0.78
CA GLY A 119 -19.39 -7.87 -0.54
C GLY A 119 -18.84 -6.44 -0.53
N GLU A 120 -18.41 -5.93 0.62
CA GLU A 120 -17.87 -4.58 0.79
C GLU A 120 -16.38 -4.59 1.17
N VAL A 121 -15.63 -3.59 0.69
CA VAL A 121 -14.21 -3.43 1.00
C VAL A 121 -14.05 -2.83 2.38
N VAL A 122 -13.54 -3.63 3.33
CA VAL A 122 -13.20 -3.18 4.69
C VAL A 122 -11.88 -2.43 4.69
N SER A 123 -10.88 -2.99 4.00
CA SER A 123 -9.55 -2.39 3.91
C SER A 123 -8.81 -2.88 2.67
N MET A 124 -7.75 -2.18 2.31
CA MET A 124 -6.84 -2.56 1.25
C MET A 124 -5.40 -2.27 1.66
N ASN A 125 -4.45 -3.10 1.27
CA ASN A 125 -3.03 -2.85 1.52
C ASN A 125 -2.09 -3.50 0.51
N GLY A 126 -0.85 -3.01 0.50
CA GLY A 126 0.23 -3.60 -0.26
C GLY A 126 1.15 -2.56 -0.88
N ASN A 127 1.86 -2.99 -1.93
CA ASN A 127 2.79 -2.17 -2.70
C ASN A 127 2.24 -1.97 -4.10
N VAL A 128 2.01 -0.72 -4.47
CA VAL A 128 1.48 -0.32 -5.77
C VAL A 128 2.23 0.94 -6.15
N PHE A 129 2.55 1.07 -7.43
CA PHE A 129 3.35 2.15 -7.97
C PHE A 129 2.48 3.02 -8.87
N ASP A 130 2.33 4.29 -8.52
CA ASP A 130 1.59 5.28 -9.32
C ASP A 130 2.45 5.90 -10.42
N ASP A 131 3.77 5.72 -10.35
CA ASP A 131 4.68 6.00 -11.44
C ASP A 131 5.25 4.73 -12.08
N VAL A 132 4.56 4.26 -13.12
CA VAL A 132 5.02 3.15 -13.96
C VAL A 132 5.46 3.73 -15.30
N PRO A 133 6.73 3.54 -15.71
CA PRO A 133 7.22 4.00 -17.01
C PRO A 133 6.62 3.15 -18.14
N ASN A 134 6.51 3.76 -19.32
CA ASN A 134 6.14 3.00 -20.52
C ASN A 134 7.24 1.96 -20.82
N PHE A 135 6.82 0.72 -21.06
CA PHE A 135 7.73 -0.39 -21.30
C PHE A 135 7.79 -0.71 -22.79
N SER A 136 8.98 -0.56 -23.39
CA SER A 136 9.25 -0.95 -24.78
C SER A 136 10.55 -1.76 -24.80
N PRO A 137 10.47 -3.11 -24.73
CA PRO A 137 11.65 -3.95 -24.67
C PRO A 137 12.39 -3.92 -26.01
N SER A 138 13.72 -3.76 -25.95
CA SER A 138 14.58 -3.82 -27.14
C SER A 138 15.00 -5.26 -27.51
N LEU A 139 14.71 -6.22 -26.65
CA LEU A 139 15.04 -7.63 -26.81
C LEU A 139 13.77 -8.49 -26.68
N SER A 140 13.69 -9.58 -27.45
CA SER A 140 12.71 -10.62 -27.21
C SER A 140 13.07 -11.42 -25.95
N GLU A 141 12.11 -12.20 -25.43
CA GLU A 141 12.35 -13.12 -24.32
C GLU A 141 13.48 -14.12 -24.64
N GLU A 142 13.49 -14.68 -25.87
CA GLU A 142 14.54 -15.60 -26.33
C GLU A 142 15.93 -14.96 -26.33
N GLN A 143 16.04 -13.66 -26.59
CA GLN A 143 17.32 -12.94 -26.56
C GLN A 143 17.79 -12.61 -25.13
N ALA A 144 16.90 -12.71 -24.14
CA ALA A 144 17.15 -12.30 -22.75
C ALA A 144 17.41 -13.47 -21.79
N LEU A 145 17.12 -14.71 -22.21
CA LEU A 145 17.33 -15.96 -21.45
C LEU A 145 18.64 -16.66 -21.88
#